data_AF-A0AAV1QA02-F1
#
_entry.id   AF-A0AAV1QA02-F1
#
_cell.length_a   1.000
_cell.length_b   1.000
_cell.length_c   1.000
_cell.angle_alpha   90.00
_cell.angle_beta   90.00
_cell.angle_gamma   90.00
#
_symmetry.space_group_name_H-M   'P 1'
#
loop_
_entity.id
_entity.type
_entity.pdbx_description
1 polymer ?
#
loop_
_entity_poly.entity_id
_entity_poly.type
_entity_poly.pdbx_seq_one_letter_code
_entity_poly.pdbx_strand_id
1 'polypeptide(L)'
;GPVCAQPCSFGSFGINCSEECICRNGGLCDHISGQCQCTAGYIGERCQDECPVGTYGPQCAHKCDCQNGAKCYHINGACLCNEGFKGPSCQDRFCPAGLYGLICDKYCPCKEANTL
;
A
#
# COMPACT_ATOMS: atom_id res chain seq x y z
N GLY A 1 -36.81 -12.91 -0.32
CA GLY A 1 -37.52 -12.36 -1.49
C GLY A 1 -37.99 -13.48 -2.39
N PRO A 2 -38.99 -13.28 -3.26
CA PRO A 2 -39.61 -14.33 -4.08
C PRO A 2 -38.80 -14.80 -5.30
N VAL A 3 -37.53 -14.39 -5.44
CA VAL A 3 -36.64 -14.81 -6.54
C VAL A 3 -35.32 -15.30 -5.95
N CYS A 4 -34.96 -16.56 -6.23
CA CYS A 4 -33.79 -17.25 -5.67
C CYS A 4 -32.45 -16.60 -6.04
N ALA A 5 -32.45 -15.74 -7.06
CA ALA A 5 -31.27 -15.09 -7.61
C ALA A 5 -31.09 -13.63 -7.14
N GLN A 6 -31.98 -13.12 -6.27
CA GLN A 6 -31.82 -11.74 -5.80
C GLN A 6 -30.76 -11.70 -4.69
N PRO A 7 -29.63 -10.98 -4.88
CA PRO A 7 -28.61 -10.87 -3.86
C PRO A 7 -29.13 -10.12 -2.64
N CYS A 8 -28.51 -10.41 -1.48
CA CYS A 8 -28.80 -9.68 -0.26
C CYS A 8 -28.40 -8.21 -0.40
N SER A 9 -29.06 -7.35 0.38
CA SER A 9 -28.67 -5.94 0.49
C SER A 9 -27.25 -5.81 1.02
N PHE A 10 -26.58 -4.71 0.67
CA PHE A 10 -25.23 -4.42 1.15
C PHE A 10 -25.16 -4.51 2.67
N GLY A 11 -24.17 -5.25 3.19
CA GLY A 11 -24.02 -5.47 4.62
C GLY A 11 -24.68 -6.75 5.17
N SER A 12 -25.29 -7.60 4.33
CA SER A 12 -25.93 -8.84 4.79
C SER A 12 -25.67 -10.04 3.88
N PHE A 13 -25.68 -11.26 4.43
CA PHE A 13 -25.48 -12.51 3.70
C PHE A 13 -26.29 -13.68 4.26
N GLY A 14 -26.22 -14.83 3.59
CA GLY A 14 -26.78 -16.09 4.07
C GLY A 14 -28.25 -16.28 3.73
N ILE A 15 -28.84 -17.35 4.27
CA ILE A 15 -30.25 -17.71 4.02
C ILE A 15 -31.14 -16.59 4.57
N ASN A 16 -32.02 -16.05 3.72
CA ASN A 16 -32.88 -14.90 4.05
C ASN A 16 -32.13 -13.61 4.45
N CYS A 17 -30.83 -13.49 4.15
CA CYS A 17 -30.02 -12.31 4.49
C CYS A 17 -30.00 -11.99 5.99
N SER A 18 -30.01 -13.02 6.82
CA SER A 18 -30.09 -12.89 8.28
C SER A 18 -28.73 -12.64 8.95
N GLU A 19 -27.63 -12.88 8.23
CA GLU A 19 -26.27 -12.70 8.75
C GLU A 19 -25.73 -11.32 8.33
N GLU A 20 -24.92 -10.71 9.19
CA GLU A 20 -24.29 -9.41 8.93
C GLU A 20 -22.91 -9.57 8.26
N CYS A 21 -22.65 -8.85 7.19
CA CYS A 21 -21.34 -8.82 6.56
C CYS A 21 -20.35 -8.02 7.39
N ILE A 22 -19.24 -8.66 7.73
CA ILE A 22 -18.27 -8.14 8.69
C ILE A 22 -16.98 -7.60 8.05
N CYS A 23 -16.94 -7.51 6.71
CA CYS A 23 -15.80 -7.03 5.94
C CYS A 23 -15.43 -5.58 6.28
N ARG A 24 -14.13 -5.28 6.27
CA ARG A 24 -13.56 -3.95 6.56
C ARG A 24 -12.90 -3.36 5.32
N ASN A 25 -12.49 -2.09 5.41
CA ASN A 25 -11.68 -1.41 4.40
C ASN A 25 -12.27 -1.45 2.97
N GLY A 26 -13.59 -1.41 2.87
CA GLY A 26 -14.31 -1.46 1.60
C GLY A 26 -14.32 -2.83 0.92
N GLY A 27 -13.95 -3.90 1.64
CA GLY A 27 -14.04 -5.27 1.14
C GLY A 27 -15.47 -5.65 0.75
N LEU A 28 -15.59 -6.35 -0.37
CA LEU A 28 -16.86 -6.82 -0.90
C LEU A 28 -17.26 -8.13 -0.21
N CYS A 29 -18.47 -8.18 0.33
CA CYS A 29 -18.99 -9.38 0.98
C CYS A 29 -19.76 -10.22 -0.02
N ASP A 30 -19.44 -11.52 -0.09
CA ASP A 30 -20.24 -12.48 -0.84
C ASP A 30 -21.58 -12.71 -0.13
N HIS A 31 -22.69 -12.43 -0.83
CA HIS A 31 -24.02 -12.47 -0.22
C HIS A 31 -24.52 -13.88 0.13
N ILE A 32 -23.85 -14.94 -0.33
CA ILE A 32 -24.22 -16.33 -0.07
C ILE A 32 -23.42 -16.87 1.13
N SER A 33 -22.10 -16.76 1.07
CA SER A 33 -21.15 -17.34 2.02
C SER A 33 -20.68 -16.38 3.11
N GLY A 34 -20.79 -15.07 2.90
CA GLY A 34 -20.25 -14.04 3.79
C GLY A 34 -18.75 -13.80 3.67
N GLN A 35 -18.07 -14.49 2.75
CA GLN A 35 -16.64 -14.32 2.53
C GLN A 35 -16.31 -12.92 2.01
N CYS A 36 -15.19 -12.37 2.47
CA CYS A 36 -14.75 -11.04 2.07
C CYS A 36 -13.74 -11.10 0.93
N GLN A 37 -14.05 -10.40 -0.15
CA GLN A 37 -13.10 -10.08 -1.20
C GLN A 37 -12.48 -8.70 -0.92
N CYS A 38 -11.20 -8.71 -0.57
CA CYS A 38 -10.51 -7.50 -0.15
C CYS A 38 -10.15 -6.56 -1.29
N THR A 39 -10.22 -5.27 -1.00
CA THR A 39 -9.72 -4.20 -1.88
C THR A 39 -8.20 -4.22 -1.93
N ALA A 40 -7.62 -3.58 -2.95
CA ALA A 40 -6.17 -3.49 -3.09
C ALA A 40 -5.53 -2.87 -1.84
N GLY A 41 -4.47 -3.49 -1.35
CA GLY A 41 -3.76 -3.04 -0.16
C GLY A 41 -4.24 -3.63 1.17
N TYR A 42 -5.25 -4.50 1.16
CA TYR A 42 -5.76 -5.15 2.38
C TYR A 42 -5.88 -6.67 2.23
N ILE A 43 -5.71 -7.38 3.34
CA ILE A 43 -5.77 -8.83 3.48
C ILE A 43 -6.42 -9.25 4.80
N GLY A 44 -6.52 -10.57 4.99
CA GLY A 44 -7.18 -11.21 6.12
C GLY A 44 -8.63 -11.56 5.82
N GLU A 45 -9.20 -12.46 6.63
CA GLU A 45 -10.58 -12.97 6.45
C GLU A 45 -11.65 -11.88 6.36
N ARG A 46 -11.42 -10.74 7.03
CA ARG A 46 -12.32 -9.59 7.03
C ARG A 46 -11.70 -8.36 6.37
N CYS A 47 -10.59 -8.51 5.65
CA CYS A 47 -9.84 -7.40 5.07
C CYS A 47 -9.35 -6.38 6.11
N GLN A 48 -9.09 -6.84 7.34
CA GLN A 48 -8.76 -5.98 8.47
C GLN A 48 -7.29 -5.54 8.49
N ASP A 49 -6.42 -6.26 7.79
CA ASP A 49 -4.98 -6.05 7.82
C ASP A 49 -4.52 -5.34 6.54
N GLU A 50 -3.64 -4.35 6.66
CA GLU A 50 -2.95 -3.78 5.50
C GLU A 50 -1.94 -4.80 4.92
N CYS A 51 -1.54 -4.60 3.66
CA CYS A 51 -0.48 -5.42 3.08
C CYS A 51 0.81 -5.36 3.93
N PRO A 52 1.51 -6.49 4.09
CA PRO A 52 2.81 -6.51 4.74
C PRO A 52 3.78 -5.53 4.07
N VAL A 53 4.67 -4.95 4.88
CA VAL A 53 5.68 -4.00 4.40
C VAL A 53 6.46 -4.60 3.24
N GLY A 54 6.52 -3.87 2.12
CA GLY A 54 7.20 -4.30 0.89
C GLY A 54 6.30 -5.01 -0.12
N THR A 55 5.00 -5.12 0.15
CA THR A 55 4.01 -5.65 -0.81
C THR A 55 2.83 -4.69 -0.99
N TYR A 56 2.13 -4.81 -2.12
CA TYR A 56 0.99 -3.95 -2.44
C TYR A 56 0.01 -4.61 -3.42
N GLY A 57 -1.13 -3.94 -3.61
CA GLY A 57 -2.13 -4.28 -4.63
C GLY A 57 -3.12 -5.35 -4.16
N PRO A 58 -3.91 -5.92 -5.10
CA PRO A 58 -4.86 -6.98 -4.78
C PRO A 58 -4.15 -8.19 -4.17
N GLN A 59 -4.65 -8.67 -3.04
CA GLN A 59 -4.08 -9.81 -2.30
C GLN A 59 -2.59 -9.64 -1.94
N CYS A 60 -2.07 -8.40 -1.95
CA CYS A 60 -0.64 -8.10 -1.76
C CYS A 60 0.30 -8.86 -2.69
N ALA A 61 -0.16 -9.18 -3.91
CA ALA A 61 0.56 -10.02 -4.84
C ALA A 61 1.79 -9.32 -5.47
N HIS A 62 1.87 -8.00 -5.39
CA HIS A 62 2.98 -7.23 -5.96
C HIS A 62 4.01 -6.87 -4.91
N LYS A 63 5.30 -6.89 -5.30
CA LYS A 63 6.42 -6.46 -4.45
C LYS A 63 6.81 -5.03 -4.80
N CYS A 64 7.19 -4.27 -3.79
CA CYS A 64 7.63 -2.89 -3.96
C CYS A 64 9.04 -2.82 -4.55
N ASP A 65 9.23 -1.90 -5.49
CA ASP A 65 10.50 -1.67 -6.20
C ASP A 65 11.15 -0.34 -5.77
N CYS A 66 11.03 0.00 -4.49
CA CYS A 66 11.59 1.23 -3.94
C CYS A 66 13.05 1.03 -3.52
N GLN A 67 13.92 1.97 -3.87
CA GLN A 67 15.34 1.95 -3.56
C GLN A 67 15.65 2.79 -2.32
N ASN A 68 16.92 2.75 -1.87
CA ASN A 68 17.43 3.60 -0.80
C ASN A 68 16.63 3.51 0.52
N GLY A 69 16.10 2.32 0.81
CA GLY A 69 15.33 2.03 2.03
C GLY A 69 13.94 2.70 2.06
N ALA A 70 13.45 3.19 0.93
CA ALA A 70 12.13 3.81 0.84
C ALA A 70 11.01 2.77 1.05
N LYS A 71 9.89 3.24 1.59
CA LYS A 71 8.66 2.45 1.75
C LYS A 71 7.76 2.64 0.53
N CYS A 72 6.77 1.78 0.37
CA CYS A 72 5.74 1.89 -0.65
C CYS A 72 4.36 1.97 -0.02
N TYR A 73 3.42 2.62 -0.70
CA TYR A 73 2.01 2.58 -0.35
C TYR A 73 1.42 1.19 -0.63
N HIS A 74 0.78 0.60 0.38
CA HIS A 74 0.19 -0.74 0.31
C HIS A 74 -0.88 -0.89 -0.78
N ILE A 75 -1.55 0.19 -1.19
CA ILE A 75 -2.63 0.13 -2.20
C ILE A 75 -2.06 0.01 -3.62
N ASN A 76 -1.11 0.86 -4.00
CA ASN A 76 -0.69 1.05 -5.39
C ASN A 76 0.82 0.90 -5.63
N GLY A 77 1.61 0.70 -4.59
CA GLY A 77 3.06 0.49 -4.68
C GLY A 77 3.88 1.76 -4.88
N ALA A 78 3.26 2.95 -4.89
CA ALA A 78 3.99 4.21 -5.06
C ALA A 78 4.99 4.41 -3.91
N CYS A 79 6.21 4.83 -4.23
CA CYS A 79 7.28 4.96 -3.25
C CYS A 79 7.18 6.26 -2.45
N LEU A 80 7.33 6.13 -1.13
CA LEU A 80 7.56 7.23 -0.20
C LEU A 80 9.06 7.32 0.07
N CYS A 81 9.71 8.28 -0.59
CA CYS A 81 11.16 8.43 -0.51
C CYS A 81 11.62 8.92 0.86
N ASN A 82 12.73 8.35 1.32
CA ASN A 82 13.45 8.87 2.47
C ASN A 82 14.08 10.23 2.12
N GLU A 83 14.45 10.98 3.16
CA GLU A 83 15.08 12.29 3.01
C GLU A 83 16.30 12.24 2.09
N GLY A 84 16.37 13.20 1.17
CA GLY A 84 17.48 13.30 0.22
C GLY A 84 17.37 12.40 -1.02
N PHE A 85 16.25 11.72 -1.23
CA PHE A 85 15.98 10.94 -2.45
C PHE A 85 14.71 11.40 -3.18
N LYS A 86 14.65 11.13 -4.48
CA LYS A 86 13.52 11.45 -5.37
C LYS A 86 13.43 10.44 -6.52
N GLY A 87 12.38 10.61 -7.33
CA GLY A 87 12.08 9.74 -8.47
C GLY A 87 11.02 8.68 -8.13
N PRO A 88 10.47 7.99 -9.14
CA PRO A 88 9.38 7.02 -8.96
C PRO A 88 9.75 5.84 -8.07
N SER A 89 11.02 5.42 -8.07
CA SER A 89 11.55 4.37 -7.19
C SER A 89 12.54 4.90 -6.15
N CYS A 90 12.58 6.22 -5.94
CA CYS A 90 13.52 6.88 -5.03
C CYS A 90 15.00 6.59 -5.35
N GLN A 91 15.30 6.34 -6.63
CA GLN A 91 16.61 5.97 -7.11
C GLN A 91 17.59 7.15 -7.15
N ASP A 92 17.07 8.37 -7.31
CA ASP A 92 17.89 9.56 -7.52
C ASP A 92 18.11 10.29 -6.21
N ARG A 93 19.32 10.84 -6.02
CA ARG A 93 19.54 11.83 -4.96
C ARG A 93 18.78 13.10 -5.29
N PHE A 94 18.24 13.71 -4.24
CA PHE A 94 17.53 14.98 -4.35
C PHE A 94 18.48 16.07 -4.85
N CYS A 95 19.66 16.18 -4.21
CA CYS A 95 20.74 17.07 -4.61
C CYS A 95 21.74 16.39 -5.55
N PRO A 96 22.33 17.13 -6.50
CA PRO A 96 23.43 16.63 -7.32
C PRO A 96 24.66 16.34 -6.45
N ALA A 97 25.62 15.60 -7.01
CA ALA A 97 26.84 15.26 -6.32
C ALA A 97 27.58 16.51 -5.81
N GLY A 98 28.00 16.47 -4.53
CA GLY A 98 28.73 17.56 -3.89
C GLY A 98 27.86 18.63 -3.23
N LEU A 99 26.53 18.57 -3.36
CA LEU A 99 25.60 19.51 -2.71
C LEU A 99 24.72 18.83 -1.66
N TYR A 100 24.32 19.58 -0.63
CA TYR A 100 23.37 19.19 0.41
C TYR A 100 22.51 20.38 0.87
N GLY A 101 21.52 20.11 1.70
CA GLY A 101 20.54 21.09 2.20
C GLY A 101 19.18 20.94 1.53
N LEU A 102 18.17 21.64 2.06
CA LEU A 102 16.78 21.56 1.57
C LEU A 102 16.62 22.06 0.13
N ILE A 103 17.51 22.96 -0.30
CA ILE A 103 17.53 23.54 -1.64
C ILE A 103 18.87 23.30 -2.36
N CYS A 104 19.71 22.40 -1.85
CA CYS A 104 21.01 22.06 -2.42
C CYS A 104 21.98 23.25 -2.58
N ASP A 105 21.97 24.18 -1.63
CA ASP A 105 22.77 25.41 -1.63
C ASP A 105 24.10 25.29 -0.87
N LYS A 106 24.34 24.16 -0.20
CA LYS A 106 25.55 23.95 0.60
C LYS A 106 26.43 22.89 -0.06
N TYR A 107 27.74 23.15 -0.09
CA TYR A 107 28.73 22.21 -0.62
C TYR A 107 29.19 21.24 0.46
N CYS A 108 29.19 19.94 0.14
CA CYS A 108 29.70 18.90 1.02
C CYS A 108 31.16 19.23 1.42
N PRO A 109 31.46 19.38 2.72
CA PRO A 109 32.80 19.74 3.15
C PRO A 109 33.77 18.60 2.83
N CYS A 110 34.79 18.90 2.03
CA CYS A 110 35.92 18.00 1.83
C CYS A 110 36.81 18.05 3.07
N LYS A 111 37.04 16.91 3.71
CA LYS A 111 38.04 16.79 4.77
C LYS A 111 39.30 16.23 4.14
N GLU A 112 40.29 17.08 3.88
CA GLU A 112 41.57 16.70 3.25
C GLU A 112 42.25 15.52 3.94
N ALA A 113 42.13 15.39 5.27
CA ALA A 113 42.66 14.26 6.03
C ALA A 113 42.01 12.89 5.68
N ASN A 114 40.85 12.89 5.02
CA ASN A 114 40.10 11.70 4.60
C ASN A 114 40.05 11.56 3.06
N THR A 115 40.81 12.36 2.34
CA THR A 115 40.96 12.29 0.89
C THR A 115 42.36 11.76 0.58
N LEU A 116 42.45 10.87 -0.41
CA LEU A 116 43.71 10.26 -0.89
C LEU A 116 44.58 11.26 -1.66
#